data_AF-A0A7C8IUU8-F1
#
_entry.id   AF-A0A7C8IUU8-F1
#
_cell.length_a   1.000
_cell.length_b   1.000
_cell.length_c   1.000
_cell.angle_alpha   90.00
_cell.angle_beta   90.00
_cell.angle_gamma   90.00
#
_symmetry.space_group_name_H-M   'P 1'
#
loop_
_entity.id
_entity.type
_entity.pdbx_description
1 polymer ?
#
loop_
_entity_poly.entity_id
_entity_poly.type
_entity_poly.pdbx_seq_one_letter_code
_entity_poly.pdbx_strand_id
1 'polypeptide(L)'
;MSSPKEHRPAVPHSEGQFLCVTICGYKKAGVSDEDYHHYMAQVSAPLARDLMMKYGIVRWTQIYNTTEIRATISQLYDPTLTQLADFDMFSQVVFKKLEDFKKFKQDPIYKTRLTARHDNFIDTKRSMMTIGSIEQYIDRGNVVDGVEDSEKSATDLVTVFSLTAGCFLSGIMMGTSLLTIPAFLDTAHTADQLCTQWARLYHYGVNISPSISVATFLLYVYAAVRNWFSCGSDRWSFVLAGVVTAAMIPFTWIIMMPTNDKLFALEAEAQAGHLTASLEHVRALVTEWNLMHMLRSSFPLAGALIGFLMHTRK
;
A
#
# COMPACT_ATOMS: atom_id res chain seq x y z
N MET A 1 -22.14 -50.78 2.52
CA MET A 1 -21.44 -50.28 1.32
C MET A 1 -21.69 -48.79 1.22
N SER A 2 -20.72 -47.96 1.60
CA SER A 2 -20.79 -46.50 1.47
C SER A 2 -20.48 -46.11 0.02
N SER A 3 -21.42 -45.45 -0.64
CA SER A 3 -21.26 -44.94 -2.01
C SER A 3 -20.06 -43.98 -2.10
N PRO A 4 -19.26 -43.97 -3.19
CA PRO A 4 -18.18 -43.03 -3.38
C PRO A 4 -18.74 -41.60 -3.44
N LYS A 5 -18.22 -40.69 -2.61
CA LYS A 5 -18.55 -39.26 -2.73
C LYS A 5 -18.03 -38.75 -4.07
N GLU A 6 -18.95 -38.52 -4.99
CA GLU A 6 -18.70 -37.92 -6.29
C GLU A 6 -17.99 -36.56 -6.09
N HIS A 7 -16.72 -36.48 -6.49
CA HIS A 7 -15.93 -35.27 -6.37
C HIS A 7 -16.35 -34.30 -7.47
N ARG A 8 -17.38 -33.50 -7.19
CA ARG A 8 -17.83 -32.44 -8.10
C ARG A 8 -16.64 -31.47 -8.33
N PRO A 9 -16.31 -31.10 -9.58
CA PRO A 9 -15.18 -30.22 -9.84
C PRO A 9 -15.38 -28.89 -9.10
N ALA A 10 -14.34 -28.45 -8.39
CA ALA A 10 -14.35 -27.19 -7.65
C ALA A 10 -14.59 -26.04 -8.62
N VAL A 11 -15.61 -25.22 -8.36
CA VAL A 11 -15.74 -23.90 -8.99
C VAL A 11 -14.47 -23.12 -8.65
N PRO A 12 -13.77 -22.51 -9.62
CA PRO A 12 -12.58 -21.74 -9.32
C PRO A 12 -12.91 -20.65 -8.31
N HIS A 13 -12.22 -20.64 -7.18
CA HIS A 13 -12.29 -19.51 -6.25
C HIS A 13 -11.91 -18.24 -7.01
N SER A 14 -12.74 -17.20 -6.92
CA SER A 14 -12.43 -15.90 -7.51
C SER A 14 -11.16 -15.34 -6.86
N GLU A 15 -10.24 -14.82 -7.68
CA GLU A 15 -9.06 -14.13 -7.18
C GLU A 15 -9.50 -12.97 -6.25
N GLY A 16 -8.99 -12.97 -5.02
CA GLY A 16 -9.24 -11.91 -4.04
C GLY A 16 -10.26 -12.23 -2.95
N GLN A 17 -11.00 -13.35 -3.02
CA GLN A 17 -11.95 -13.72 -1.96
C GLN A 17 -11.26 -14.39 -0.77
N PHE A 18 -11.61 -13.97 0.46
CA PHE A 18 -11.12 -14.61 1.68
C PHE A 18 -11.84 -15.94 1.95
N LEU A 19 -11.07 -16.93 2.40
CA LEU A 19 -11.54 -18.22 2.86
C LEU A 19 -11.52 -18.28 4.39
N CYS A 20 -12.51 -18.94 4.97
CA CYS A 20 -12.58 -19.26 6.40
C CYS A 20 -12.56 -20.77 6.60
N VAL A 21 -11.54 -21.29 7.27
CA VAL A 21 -11.61 -22.62 7.88
C VAL A 21 -12.27 -22.49 9.24
N THR A 22 -13.41 -23.16 9.43
CA THR A 22 -14.11 -23.24 10.71
C THR A 22 -13.93 -24.64 11.30
N ILE A 23 -13.42 -24.71 12.53
CA ILE A 23 -13.28 -25.95 13.30
C ILE A 23 -14.32 -25.90 14.43
N CYS A 24 -15.26 -26.84 14.42
CA CYS A 24 -16.19 -27.07 15.52
C CYS A 24 -15.56 -28.10 16.47
N GLY A 25 -14.96 -27.62 17.54
CA GLY A 25 -14.18 -28.44 18.47
C GLY A 25 -15.00 -28.94 19.65
N TYR A 26 -14.70 -30.18 20.05
CA TYR A 26 -15.15 -30.76 21.31
C TYR A 26 -13.96 -30.92 22.24
N LYS A 27 -14.17 -30.63 23.51
CA LYS A 27 -13.19 -30.96 24.55
C LYS A 27 -13.24 -32.46 24.86
N LYS A 28 -12.12 -32.99 25.36
CA LYS A 28 -12.03 -34.40 25.73
C LYS A 28 -12.88 -34.68 26.98
N ALA A 29 -13.42 -35.89 27.07
CA ALA A 29 -14.19 -36.32 28.24
C ALA A 29 -13.36 -36.17 29.53
N GLY A 30 -13.96 -35.58 30.56
CA GLY A 30 -13.31 -35.29 31.85
C GLY A 30 -12.55 -33.97 31.93
N VAL A 31 -12.42 -33.23 30.82
CA VAL A 31 -11.81 -31.88 30.83
C VAL A 31 -12.87 -30.82 31.17
N SER A 32 -12.57 -29.97 32.15
CA SER A 32 -13.45 -28.87 32.55
C SER A 32 -13.49 -27.75 31.48
N ASP A 33 -14.51 -26.91 31.49
CA ASP A 33 -14.56 -25.73 30.61
C ASP A 33 -13.38 -24.78 30.87
N GLU A 34 -12.99 -24.62 32.14
CA GLU A 34 -11.90 -23.76 32.58
C GLU A 34 -10.54 -24.28 32.09
N ASP A 35 -10.23 -25.56 32.29
CA ASP A 35 -8.98 -26.16 31.84
C ASP A 35 -8.85 -26.12 30.31
N TYR A 36 -9.95 -26.39 29.61
CA TYR A 36 -10.01 -26.33 28.16
C TYR A 36 -9.73 -24.91 27.66
N HIS A 37 -10.45 -23.92 28.20
CA HIS A 37 -10.27 -22.52 27.82
C HIS A 37 -8.87 -22.01 28.16
N HIS A 38 -8.37 -22.31 29.36
CA HIS A 38 -7.02 -21.95 29.79
C HIS A 38 -5.98 -22.50 28.82
N TYR A 39 -6.04 -23.79 28.50
CA TYR A 39 -5.11 -24.39 27.55
C TYR A 39 -5.19 -23.73 26.17
N MET A 40 -6.40 -23.54 25.62
CA MET A 40 -6.55 -22.98 24.28
C MET A 40 -6.07 -21.52 24.22
N ALA A 41 -6.47 -20.69 25.18
CA ALA A 41 -6.19 -19.25 25.19
C ALA A 41 -4.78 -18.89 25.69
N GLN A 42 -4.27 -19.58 26.72
CA GLN A 42 -3.01 -19.23 27.39
C GLN A 42 -1.82 -20.10 26.93
N VAL A 43 -2.06 -21.24 26.28
CA VAL A 43 -1.00 -22.13 25.82
C VAL A 43 -1.01 -22.29 24.29
N SER A 44 -2.13 -22.74 23.72
CA SER A 44 -2.20 -23.04 22.29
C SER A 44 -2.14 -21.78 21.43
N ALA A 45 -2.93 -20.75 21.75
CA ALA A 45 -2.99 -19.53 20.95
C ALA A 45 -1.68 -18.73 20.93
N PRO A 46 -0.97 -18.51 22.05
CA PRO A 46 0.33 -17.83 22.04
C PRO A 46 1.39 -18.56 21.21
N LEU A 47 1.37 -19.89 21.20
CA LEU A 47 2.29 -20.70 20.39
C LEU A 47 1.95 -20.67 18.88
N ALA A 48 0.67 -20.52 18.53
CA ALA A 48 0.20 -20.61 17.15
C ALA A 48 0.11 -19.26 16.44
N ARG A 49 -0.28 -18.17 17.13
CA ARG A 49 -0.68 -16.92 16.48
C ARG A 49 0.44 -16.28 15.65
N ASP A 50 1.67 -16.26 16.15
CA ASP A 50 2.80 -15.65 15.44
C ASP A 50 3.16 -16.49 14.20
N LEU A 51 3.01 -17.81 14.31
CA LEU A 51 3.19 -18.73 13.21
C LEU A 51 2.09 -18.56 12.16
N MET A 52 0.85 -18.37 12.58
CA MET A 52 -0.28 -18.12 11.70
C MET A 52 -0.10 -16.82 10.92
N MET A 53 0.33 -15.74 11.59
CA MET A 53 0.69 -14.48 10.92
C MET A 53 1.81 -14.66 9.91
N LYS A 54 2.88 -15.41 10.24
CA LYS A 54 3.99 -15.70 9.32
C LYS A 54 3.52 -16.32 8.00
N TYR A 55 2.48 -17.15 8.05
CA TYR A 55 1.90 -17.79 6.88
C TYR A 55 0.69 -17.04 6.32
N GLY A 56 0.52 -15.74 6.58
CA GLY A 56 -0.51 -14.94 5.89
C GLY A 56 -1.96 -15.19 6.33
N ILE A 57 -2.16 -15.78 7.51
CA ILE A 57 -3.48 -15.80 8.15
C ILE A 57 -3.78 -14.40 8.67
N VAL A 58 -4.92 -13.84 8.24
CA VAL A 58 -5.28 -12.43 8.51
C VAL A 58 -6.21 -12.27 9.71
N ARG A 59 -6.97 -13.31 10.06
CA ARG A 59 -7.84 -13.32 11.24
C ARG A 59 -7.93 -14.72 11.81
N TRP A 60 -7.82 -14.83 13.12
CA TRP A 60 -8.12 -16.05 13.86
C TRP A 60 -8.94 -15.71 15.09
N THR A 61 -10.11 -16.33 15.20
CA THR A 61 -10.98 -16.19 16.36
C THR A 61 -11.28 -17.56 16.95
N GLN A 62 -11.39 -17.60 18.27
CA GLN A 62 -11.88 -18.76 19.01
C GLN A 62 -13.04 -18.27 19.86
N ILE A 63 -14.19 -18.91 19.69
CA ILE A 63 -15.38 -18.61 20.47
C ILE A 63 -15.75 -19.85 21.27
N TYR A 64 -15.93 -19.64 22.57
CA TYR A 64 -16.11 -20.70 23.56
C TYR A 64 -17.56 -20.79 23.96
N ASN A 65 -18.13 -21.98 23.80
CA ASN A 65 -19.48 -22.30 24.22
C ASN A 65 -19.39 -22.99 25.59
N THR A 66 -19.03 -22.27 26.64
CA THR A 66 -19.02 -22.88 27.99
C THR A 66 -20.44 -23.29 28.40
N THR A 67 -20.55 -24.14 29.41
CA THR A 67 -21.84 -24.57 29.96
C THR A 67 -22.68 -23.36 30.39
N GLU A 68 -22.05 -22.37 31.02
CA GLU A 68 -22.69 -21.14 31.47
C GLU A 68 -23.15 -20.26 30.29
N ILE A 69 -22.29 -20.05 29.30
CA ILE A 69 -22.63 -19.23 28.11
C ILE A 69 -23.75 -19.90 27.30
N ARG A 70 -23.73 -21.23 27.16
CA ARG A 70 -24.80 -21.95 26.46
C ARG A 70 -26.15 -21.82 27.15
N ALA A 71 -26.18 -21.72 28.48
CA ALA A 71 -27.44 -21.53 29.20
C ALA A 71 -28.14 -20.21 28.85
N THR A 72 -27.40 -19.18 28.40
CA THR A 72 -27.98 -17.88 28.05
C THR A 72 -28.67 -17.85 26.69
N ILE A 73 -28.47 -18.87 25.83
CA ILE A 73 -29.09 -18.90 24.49
C ILE A 73 -30.62 -18.90 24.53
N SER A 74 -31.20 -19.37 25.65
CA SER A 74 -32.64 -19.34 25.92
C SER A 74 -33.24 -17.93 25.87
N GLN A 75 -32.44 -16.89 26.12
CA GLN A 75 -32.85 -15.49 26.08
C GLN A 75 -32.98 -14.95 24.64
N LEU A 76 -32.42 -15.65 23.66
CA LEU A 76 -32.40 -15.27 22.25
C LEU A 76 -33.41 -16.08 21.42
N TYR A 77 -34.52 -16.50 22.04
CA TYR A 77 -35.46 -17.45 21.47
C TYR A 77 -35.88 -17.09 20.03
N ASP A 78 -35.54 -17.97 19.10
CA ASP A 78 -36.04 -17.99 17.73
C ASP A 78 -36.79 -19.31 17.50
N PRO A 79 -38.12 -19.28 17.29
CA PRO A 79 -38.92 -20.49 17.09
C PRO A 79 -38.51 -21.29 15.84
N THR A 80 -37.70 -20.72 14.94
CA THR A 80 -37.22 -21.39 13.73
C THR A 80 -35.88 -22.12 13.92
N LEU A 81 -35.11 -21.82 14.98
CA LEU A 81 -33.76 -22.35 15.22
C LEU A 81 -33.67 -23.16 16.52
N THR A 82 -34.44 -24.25 16.60
CA THR A 82 -34.58 -25.05 17.83
C THR A 82 -33.49 -26.11 18.05
N GLN A 83 -32.73 -26.46 16.99
CA GLN A 83 -31.62 -27.41 17.10
C GLN A 83 -30.35 -26.68 17.53
N LEU A 84 -29.98 -26.84 18.80
CA LEU A 84 -28.78 -26.25 19.35
C LEU A 84 -27.58 -27.16 19.09
N ALA A 85 -26.52 -26.57 18.56
CA ALA A 85 -25.28 -27.27 18.36
C ALA A 85 -24.51 -27.43 19.68
N ASP A 86 -23.89 -28.58 19.89
CA ASP A 86 -23.32 -28.96 21.19
C ASP A 86 -21.78 -28.98 21.21
N PHE A 87 -21.12 -28.45 20.18
CA PHE A 87 -19.68 -28.22 20.19
C PHE A 87 -19.26 -27.18 21.23
N ASP A 88 -18.13 -27.43 21.88
CA ASP A 88 -17.61 -26.62 23.00
C ASP A 88 -16.90 -25.35 22.56
N MET A 89 -16.40 -25.30 21.31
CA MET A 89 -15.71 -24.14 20.77
C MET A 89 -15.78 -24.14 19.24
N PHE A 90 -15.80 -22.95 18.64
CA PHE A 90 -15.56 -22.77 17.23
C PHE A 90 -14.34 -21.90 16.98
N SER A 91 -13.45 -22.38 16.12
CA SER A 91 -12.23 -21.69 15.72
C SER A 91 -12.34 -21.32 14.24
N GLN A 92 -12.35 -20.04 13.93
CA GLN A 92 -12.44 -19.53 12.57
C GLN A 92 -11.10 -18.92 12.16
N VAL A 93 -10.51 -19.46 11.09
CA VAL A 93 -9.20 -19.03 10.56
C VAL A 93 -9.40 -18.50 9.15
N VAL A 94 -9.06 -17.23 8.95
CA VAL A 94 -9.27 -16.50 7.70
C VAL A 94 -7.96 -16.26 6.97
N PHE A 95 -7.93 -16.59 5.68
CA PHE A 95 -6.76 -16.46 4.81
C PHE A 95 -7.19 -16.31 3.34
N LYS A 96 -6.29 -15.81 2.48
CA LYS A 96 -6.57 -15.68 1.03
C LYS A 96 -6.20 -16.92 0.24
N LYS A 97 -5.04 -17.53 0.54
CA LYS A 97 -4.46 -18.61 -0.25
C LYS A 97 -4.53 -19.92 0.53
N LEU A 98 -5.05 -20.97 -0.10
CA LEU A 98 -5.14 -22.29 0.53
C LEU A 98 -3.74 -22.85 0.91
N GLU A 99 -2.75 -22.56 0.06
CA GLU A 99 -1.35 -22.97 0.20
C GLU A 99 -0.70 -22.43 1.46
N ASP A 100 -1.09 -21.23 1.89
CA ASP A 100 -0.61 -20.57 3.09
C ASP A 100 -1.06 -21.32 4.34
N PHE A 101 -2.35 -21.70 4.40
CA PHE A 101 -2.87 -22.56 5.46
C PHE A 101 -2.23 -23.96 5.47
N LYS A 102 -1.95 -24.54 4.28
CA LYS A 102 -1.24 -25.83 4.17
C LYS A 102 0.18 -25.75 4.74
N LYS A 103 0.94 -24.69 4.39
CA LYS A 103 2.30 -24.48 4.92
C LYS A 103 2.30 -24.31 6.43
N PHE A 104 1.35 -23.55 6.97
CA PHE A 104 1.14 -23.43 8.42
C PHE A 104 0.99 -24.80 9.10
N LYS A 105 0.11 -25.66 8.58
CA LYS A 105 -0.11 -27.01 9.14
C LYS A 105 1.10 -27.94 9.01
N GLN A 106 1.99 -27.67 8.06
CA GLN A 106 3.19 -28.47 7.83
C GLN A 106 4.38 -28.05 8.69
N ASP A 107 4.33 -26.87 9.31
CA ASP A 107 5.43 -26.29 10.05
C ASP A 107 5.91 -27.20 11.21
N PRO A 108 7.23 -27.40 11.37
CA PRO A 108 7.76 -28.27 12.42
C PRO A 108 7.35 -27.84 13.84
N ILE A 109 7.29 -26.52 14.11
CA ILE A 109 6.86 -25.99 15.41
C ILE A 109 5.40 -26.36 15.66
N TYR A 110 4.55 -26.22 14.64
CA TYR A 110 3.15 -26.61 14.72
C TYR A 110 3.00 -28.10 15.04
N LYS A 111 3.65 -28.97 14.27
CA LYS A 111 3.56 -30.43 14.46
C LYS A 111 4.09 -30.90 15.81
N THR A 112 5.22 -30.36 16.25
CA THR A 112 5.92 -30.86 17.45
C THR A 112 5.37 -30.27 18.75
N ARG A 113 4.98 -28.99 18.76
CA ARG A 113 4.60 -28.29 19.99
C ARG A 113 3.10 -28.19 20.23
N LEU A 114 2.28 -28.25 19.17
CA LEU A 114 0.83 -28.08 19.28
C LEU A 114 0.08 -29.39 19.13
N THR A 115 0.35 -30.17 18.06
CA THR A 115 -0.46 -31.35 17.74
C THR A 115 -0.44 -32.41 18.85
N ALA A 116 0.73 -32.71 19.42
CA ALA A 116 0.84 -33.71 20.48
C ALA A 116 0.13 -33.31 21.80
N ARG A 117 -0.04 -32.01 22.06
CA ARG A 117 -0.72 -31.51 23.26
C ARG A 117 -2.22 -31.34 23.07
N HIS A 118 -2.67 -31.15 21.82
CA HIS A 118 -4.09 -31.12 21.47
C HIS A 118 -4.82 -32.41 21.89
N ASP A 119 -4.18 -33.57 21.78
CA ASP A 119 -4.77 -34.87 22.16
C ASP A 119 -5.13 -34.99 23.65
N ASN A 120 -4.57 -34.14 24.53
CA ASN A 120 -4.89 -34.14 25.95
C ASN A 120 -6.19 -33.39 26.26
N PHE A 121 -6.53 -32.38 25.46
CA PHE A 121 -7.63 -31.45 25.75
C PHE A 121 -8.77 -31.51 24.74
N ILE A 122 -8.51 -31.95 23.50
CA ILE A 122 -9.45 -31.91 22.37
C ILE A 122 -9.86 -33.33 22.00
N ASP A 123 -11.16 -33.57 21.82
CA ASP A 123 -11.67 -34.76 21.16
C ASP A 123 -11.60 -34.58 19.64
N THR A 124 -10.47 -35.00 19.07
CA THR A 124 -10.20 -34.91 17.63
C THR A 124 -11.07 -35.84 16.79
N LYS A 125 -11.70 -36.86 17.40
CA LYS A 125 -12.59 -37.80 16.69
C LYS A 125 -13.98 -37.21 16.51
N ARG A 126 -14.44 -36.44 17.48
CA ARG A 126 -15.76 -35.77 17.45
C ARG A 126 -15.69 -34.40 16.78
N SER A 127 -14.55 -33.72 16.88
CA SER A 127 -14.35 -32.39 16.27
C SER A 127 -14.49 -32.43 14.75
N MET A 128 -15.10 -31.38 14.20
CA MET A 128 -15.42 -31.26 12.77
C MET A 128 -14.75 -30.03 12.18
N MET A 129 -14.53 -30.03 10.86
CA MET A 129 -13.96 -28.89 10.13
C MET A 129 -14.74 -28.65 8.84
N THR A 130 -14.94 -27.38 8.50
CA THR A 130 -15.50 -26.93 7.21
C THR A 130 -14.70 -25.75 6.67
N ILE A 131 -14.85 -25.45 5.39
CA ILE A 131 -14.26 -24.29 4.73
C ILE A 131 -15.34 -23.57 3.91
N GLY A 132 -15.33 -22.23 3.94
CA GLY A 132 -16.26 -21.41 3.16
C GLY A 132 -15.66 -20.07 2.77
N SER A 133 -16.30 -19.39 1.81
CA SER A 133 -16.03 -17.98 1.51
C SER A 133 -16.56 -17.07 2.61
N ILE A 134 -15.96 -15.88 2.76
CA ILE A 134 -16.41 -14.87 3.69
C ILE A 134 -16.99 -13.69 2.93
N GLU A 135 -18.22 -13.33 3.30
CA GLU A 135 -18.81 -12.02 3.03
C GLU A 135 -18.99 -11.34 4.38
N GLN A 136 -18.33 -10.20 4.57
CA GLN A 136 -18.40 -9.45 5.82
C GLN A 136 -19.12 -8.14 5.55
N TYR A 137 -20.24 -7.93 6.25
CA TYR A 137 -21.10 -6.76 6.09
C TYR A 137 -20.94 -5.74 7.21
N ILE A 138 -20.45 -6.19 8.37
CA ILE A 138 -20.21 -5.35 9.54
C ILE A 138 -18.85 -5.71 10.13
N ASP A 139 -18.01 -4.70 10.40
CA ASP A 139 -16.78 -4.86 11.18
C ASP A 139 -16.65 -3.72 12.19
N ARG A 140 -16.38 -4.06 13.45
CA ARG A 140 -16.21 -3.10 14.56
C ARG A 140 -17.34 -2.06 14.67
N GLY A 141 -18.58 -2.47 14.39
CA GLY A 141 -19.76 -1.61 14.44
C GLY A 141 -19.99 -0.74 13.19
N ASN A 142 -19.15 -0.85 12.16
CA ASN A 142 -19.31 -0.13 10.89
C ASN A 142 -19.77 -1.07 9.78
N VAL A 143 -20.59 -0.55 8.87
CA VAL A 143 -20.95 -1.26 7.62
C VAL A 143 -19.70 -1.31 6.73
N VAL A 144 -19.38 -2.51 6.23
CA VAL A 144 -18.22 -2.78 5.38
C VAL A 144 -18.62 -3.64 4.18
N ASP A 145 -17.81 -3.63 3.12
CA ASP A 145 -17.99 -4.41 1.90
C ASP A 145 -16.89 -5.48 1.78
N GLY A 146 -16.92 -6.43 2.71
CA GLY A 146 -15.95 -7.52 2.80
C GLY A 146 -14.90 -7.36 3.92
N VAL A 147 -13.96 -8.29 3.94
CA VAL A 147 -12.85 -8.33 4.91
C VAL A 147 -11.76 -7.35 4.46
N GLU A 148 -11.33 -6.46 5.35
CA GLU A 148 -10.25 -5.52 5.05
C GLU A 148 -8.94 -6.25 4.77
N ASP A 149 -8.32 -5.91 3.65
CA ASP A 149 -7.01 -6.39 3.26
C ASP A 149 -5.94 -5.35 3.63
N SER A 150 -5.25 -5.58 4.75
CA SER A 150 -4.23 -4.66 5.26
C SER A 150 -3.04 -4.48 4.30
N GLU A 151 -2.72 -5.50 3.48
CA GLU A 151 -1.68 -5.38 2.45
C GLU A 151 -2.13 -4.45 1.31
N LYS A 152 -3.39 -4.56 0.89
CA LYS A 152 -3.99 -3.67 -0.13
C LYS A 152 -4.06 -2.24 0.40
N SER A 153 -4.60 -2.03 1.59
CA SER A 153 -4.71 -0.71 2.24
C SER A 153 -3.36 0.00 2.35
N ALA A 154 -2.31 -0.74 2.75
CA ALA A 154 -0.98 -0.15 2.87
C ALA A 154 -0.29 0.10 1.52
N THR A 155 -0.68 -0.63 0.47
CA THR A 155 -0.28 -0.36 -0.92
C THR A 155 -0.96 0.90 -1.43
N ASP A 156 -2.26 1.06 -1.18
CA ASP A 156 -3.04 2.25 -1.54
C ASP A 156 -2.45 3.51 -0.90
N LEU A 157 -2.10 3.46 0.39
CA LEU A 157 -1.44 4.59 1.08
C LEU A 157 -0.13 4.99 0.40
N VAL A 158 0.70 4.02 0.03
CA VAL A 158 1.98 4.27 -0.65
C VAL A 158 1.75 4.90 -2.01
N THR A 159 0.74 4.46 -2.76
CA THR A 159 0.33 5.09 -4.03
C THR A 159 -0.11 6.54 -3.81
N VAL A 160 -0.91 6.81 -2.78
CA VAL A 160 -1.37 8.17 -2.44
C VAL A 160 -0.19 9.08 -2.11
N PHE A 161 0.72 8.67 -1.22
CA PHE A 161 1.91 9.46 -0.88
C PHE A 161 2.79 9.74 -2.10
N SER A 162 2.96 8.75 -2.97
CA SER A 162 3.72 8.86 -4.22
C SER A 162 3.08 9.87 -5.19
N LEU A 163 1.75 9.89 -5.29
CA LEU A 163 0.99 10.87 -6.09
C LEU A 163 1.15 12.28 -5.52
N THR A 164 0.96 12.45 -4.20
CA THR A 164 1.09 13.74 -3.53
C THR A 164 2.48 14.33 -3.70
N ALA A 165 3.53 13.53 -3.55
CA ALA A 165 4.91 14.00 -3.71
C ALA A 165 5.23 14.48 -5.14
N GLY A 166 4.77 13.75 -6.17
CA GLY A 166 4.94 14.14 -7.58
C GLY A 166 4.17 15.40 -7.96
N CYS A 167 2.90 15.50 -7.54
CA CYS A 167 2.07 16.68 -7.74
C CYS A 167 2.64 17.91 -7.02
N PHE A 168 3.13 17.74 -5.79
CA PHE A 168 3.73 18.82 -5.02
C PHE A 168 5.01 19.36 -5.66
N LEU A 169 5.91 18.47 -6.10
CA LEU A 169 7.13 18.85 -6.81
C LEU A 169 6.80 19.59 -8.12
N SER A 170 5.89 19.05 -8.93
CA SER A 170 5.44 19.70 -10.17
C SER A 170 4.79 21.06 -9.89
N GLY A 171 3.97 21.17 -8.83
CA GLY A 171 3.31 22.41 -8.43
C GLY A 171 4.27 23.54 -8.09
N ILE A 172 5.32 23.27 -7.30
CA ILE A 172 6.35 24.27 -6.98
C ILE A 172 7.07 24.73 -8.26
N MET A 173 7.45 23.79 -9.13
CA MET A 173 8.15 24.11 -10.37
C MET A 173 7.24 24.91 -11.32
N MET A 174 5.96 24.54 -11.44
CA MET A 174 4.99 25.23 -12.28
C MET A 174 4.65 26.63 -11.74
N GLY A 175 4.63 26.82 -10.43
CA GLY A 175 4.46 28.15 -9.81
C GLY A 175 5.56 29.14 -10.23
N THR A 176 6.79 28.66 -10.41
CA THR A 176 7.89 29.48 -10.95
C THR A 176 7.56 29.98 -12.35
N SER A 177 7.07 29.10 -13.22
CA SER A 177 6.80 29.42 -14.62
C SER A 177 5.51 30.21 -14.86
N LEU A 178 4.48 29.99 -14.02
CA LEU A 178 3.16 30.62 -14.16
C LEU A 178 3.04 31.94 -13.38
N LEU A 179 3.83 32.13 -12.33
CA LEU A 179 3.73 33.32 -11.46
C LEU A 179 5.02 34.12 -11.46
N THR A 180 6.16 33.49 -11.10
CA THR A 180 7.42 34.20 -10.87
C THR A 180 8.03 34.79 -12.14
N ILE A 181 8.13 33.99 -13.22
CA ILE A 181 8.70 34.48 -14.48
C ILE A 181 7.83 35.58 -15.11
N PRO A 182 6.49 35.44 -15.24
CA PRO A 182 5.64 36.53 -15.70
C PRO A 182 5.82 37.81 -14.87
N ALA A 183 5.88 37.70 -13.54
CA ALA A 183 6.13 38.85 -12.68
C ALA A 183 7.48 39.52 -12.98
N PHE A 184 8.54 38.77 -13.27
CA PHE A 184 9.83 39.34 -13.68
C PHE A 184 9.75 40.02 -15.04
N LEU A 185 9.10 39.39 -16.02
CA LEU A 185 8.94 39.96 -17.36
C LEU A 185 8.15 41.28 -17.35
N ASP A 186 7.14 41.37 -16.49
CA ASP A 186 6.29 42.56 -16.32
C ASP A 186 6.99 43.69 -15.54
N THR A 187 7.78 43.35 -14.52
CA THR A 187 8.37 44.35 -13.59
C THR A 187 9.81 44.75 -13.92
N ALA A 188 10.52 43.97 -14.73
CA ALA A 188 11.88 44.31 -15.14
C ALA A 188 11.86 45.39 -16.23
N HIS A 189 12.50 46.53 -15.93
CA HIS A 189 12.62 47.67 -16.84
C HIS A 189 14.00 47.78 -17.49
N THR A 190 15.00 47.05 -16.99
CA THR A 190 16.35 46.99 -17.56
C THR A 190 16.80 45.55 -17.79
N ALA A 191 17.71 45.35 -18.75
CA ALA A 191 18.27 44.04 -19.07
C ALA A 191 19.04 43.46 -17.87
N ASP A 192 19.84 44.29 -17.18
CA ASP A 192 20.59 43.91 -15.97
C ASP A 192 19.69 43.36 -14.86
N GLN A 193 18.56 44.05 -14.63
CA GLN A 193 17.60 43.66 -13.60
C GLN A 193 17.00 42.28 -13.92
N LEU A 194 16.60 42.05 -15.17
CA LEU A 194 15.99 40.79 -15.59
C LEU A 194 16.98 39.61 -15.53
N CYS A 195 18.22 39.82 -16.00
CA CYS A 195 19.30 38.83 -15.90
C CYS A 195 19.57 38.46 -14.43
N THR A 196 19.69 39.47 -13.57
CA THR A 196 19.93 39.27 -12.13
C THR A 196 18.77 38.51 -11.48
N GLN A 197 17.52 38.93 -11.72
CA GLN A 197 16.34 38.26 -11.15
C GLN A 197 16.25 36.79 -11.58
N TRP A 198 16.46 36.50 -12.86
CA TRP A 198 16.50 35.13 -13.38
C TRP A 198 17.63 34.31 -12.74
N ALA A 199 18.85 34.85 -12.67
CA ALA A 199 19.99 34.13 -12.10
C ALA A 199 19.80 33.84 -10.61
N ARG A 200 19.19 34.76 -9.85
CA ARG A 200 18.85 34.54 -8.44
C ARG A 200 17.79 33.46 -8.28
N LEU A 201 16.75 33.48 -9.11
CA LEU A 201 15.74 32.42 -9.13
C LEU A 201 16.37 31.06 -9.43
N TYR A 202 17.25 30.97 -10.43
CA TYR A 202 17.98 29.75 -10.74
C TYR A 202 18.82 29.28 -9.56
N HIS A 203 19.55 30.17 -8.90
CA HIS A 203 20.38 29.86 -7.73
C HIS A 203 19.55 29.28 -6.58
N TYR A 204 18.38 29.85 -6.27
CA TYR A 204 17.49 29.28 -5.26
C TYR A 204 16.94 27.92 -5.69
N GLY A 205 16.56 27.77 -6.97
CA GLY A 205 16.11 26.52 -7.55
C GLY A 205 17.16 25.41 -7.41
N VAL A 206 18.39 25.62 -7.87
CA VAL A 206 19.44 24.59 -7.84
C VAL A 206 19.84 24.19 -6.42
N ASN A 207 19.66 25.06 -5.42
CA ASN A 207 19.97 24.75 -4.02
C ASN A 207 18.83 24.00 -3.30
N ILE A 208 17.57 24.29 -3.62
CA ILE A 208 16.40 23.69 -2.96
C ILE A 208 15.95 22.41 -3.68
N SER A 209 15.91 22.44 -5.01
CA SER A 209 15.31 21.39 -5.83
C SER A 209 15.96 20.01 -5.73
N PRO A 210 17.30 19.84 -5.58
CA PRO A 210 17.91 18.52 -5.45
C PRO A 210 17.41 17.76 -4.22
N SER A 211 17.31 18.43 -3.07
CA SER A 211 16.85 17.81 -1.82
C SER A 211 15.42 17.32 -1.93
N ILE A 212 14.51 18.12 -2.52
CA ILE A 212 13.11 17.73 -2.74
C ILE A 212 13.04 16.59 -3.76
N SER A 213 13.80 16.66 -4.84
CA SER A 213 13.82 15.63 -5.89
C SER A 213 14.33 14.28 -5.36
N VAL A 214 15.37 14.30 -4.53
CA VAL A 214 15.90 13.09 -3.87
C VAL A 214 14.88 12.51 -2.91
N ALA A 215 14.23 13.34 -2.09
CA ALA A 215 13.18 12.87 -1.18
C ALA A 215 12.02 12.22 -1.94
N THR A 216 11.52 12.86 -3.00
CA THR A 216 10.47 12.32 -3.86
C THR A 216 10.91 11.04 -4.57
N PHE A 217 12.14 10.98 -5.08
CA PHE A 217 12.70 9.77 -5.70
C PHE A 217 12.79 8.61 -4.72
N LEU A 218 13.30 8.84 -3.50
CA LEU A 218 13.40 7.82 -2.47
C LEU A 218 12.02 7.29 -2.05
N LEU A 219 10.99 8.14 -2.03
CA LEU A 219 9.61 7.70 -1.81
C LEU A 219 9.11 6.79 -2.93
N TYR A 220 9.38 7.12 -4.21
CA TYR A 220 9.03 6.24 -5.33
C TYR A 220 9.81 4.91 -5.31
N VAL A 221 11.09 4.93 -4.96
CA VAL A 221 11.90 3.70 -4.82
C VAL A 221 11.36 2.84 -3.69
N TYR A 222 11.06 3.43 -2.53
CA TYR A 222 10.44 2.71 -1.43
C TYR A 222 9.09 2.10 -1.84
N ALA A 223 8.26 2.86 -2.58
CA ALA A 223 7.00 2.36 -3.12
C ALA A 223 7.20 1.18 -4.06
N ALA A 224 8.17 1.27 -4.97
CA ALA A 224 8.49 0.20 -5.92
C ALA A 224 9.02 -1.05 -5.19
N VAL A 225 9.93 -0.91 -4.23
CA VAL A 225 10.50 -2.02 -3.45
C VAL A 225 9.43 -2.69 -2.58
N ARG A 226 8.53 -1.93 -1.95
CA ARG A 226 7.42 -2.49 -1.19
C ARG A 226 6.50 -3.33 -2.08
N ASN A 227 6.14 -2.78 -3.24
CA ASN A 227 5.35 -3.48 -4.25
C ASN A 227 6.10 -4.64 -4.92
N TRP A 228 7.43 -4.66 -4.85
CA TRP A 228 8.25 -5.77 -5.35
C TRP A 228 8.05 -7.05 -4.55
N PHE A 229 7.86 -6.92 -3.23
CA PHE A 229 7.68 -8.05 -2.31
C PHE A 229 6.21 -8.47 -2.15
N SER A 230 5.26 -7.61 -2.46
CA SER A 230 3.85 -7.97 -2.61
C SER A 230 3.64 -8.66 -3.98
N CYS A 231 3.04 -9.85 -4.03
CA CYS A 231 2.83 -10.64 -5.26
C CYS A 231 1.83 -9.99 -6.26
N GLY A 232 2.10 -8.79 -6.78
CA GLY A 232 1.32 -8.10 -7.81
C GLY A 232 2.07 -8.00 -9.14
N SER A 233 1.32 -7.91 -10.25
CA SER A 233 1.86 -7.74 -11.61
C SER A 233 2.34 -6.32 -11.94
N ASP A 234 2.17 -5.37 -11.03
CA ASP A 234 2.22 -3.92 -11.30
C ASP A 234 3.56 -3.26 -10.95
N ARG A 235 4.62 -4.07 -10.91
CA ARG A 235 5.96 -3.65 -10.49
C ARG A 235 6.59 -2.67 -11.48
N TRP A 236 6.29 -2.82 -12.77
CA TRP A 236 6.86 -1.99 -13.83
C TRP A 236 6.27 -0.59 -13.89
N SER A 237 5.08 -0.36 -13.33
CA SER A 237 4.41 0.94 -13.36
C SER A 237 5.11 1.97 -12.48
N PHE A 238 5.52 1.58 -11.27
CA PHE A 238 6.31 2.43 -10.38
C PHE A 238 7.72 2.69 -10.93
N VAL A 239 8.32 1.69 -11.59
CA VAL A 239 9.61 1.87 -12.28
C VAL A 239 9.48 2.87 -13.42
N LEU A 240 8.45 2.73 -14.26
CA LEU A 240 8.18 3.66 -15.36
C LEU A 240 7.90 5.08 -14.84
N ALA A 241 7.10 5.21 -13.78
CA ALA A 241 6.84 6.50 -13.13
C ALA A 241 8.13 7.17 -12.63
N GLY A 242 9.04 6.38 -12.02
CA GLY A 242 10.35 6.84 -11.58
C GLY A 242 11.25 7.28 -12.75
N VAL A 243 11.30 6.50 -13.83
CA VAL A 243 12.08 6.82 -15.04
C VAL A 243 11.57 8.09 -15.70
N VAL A 244 10.25 8.24 -15.88
CA VAL A 244 9.63 9.44 -16.46
C VAL A 244 9.93 10.66 -15.58
N THR A 245 9.86 10.53 -14.26
CA THR A 245 10.22 11.63 -13.35
C THR A 245 11.69 12.01 -13.48
N ALA A 246 12.60 11.02 -13.53
CA ALA A 246 14.04 11.24 -13.62
C ALA A 246 14.49 11.81 -14.97
N ALA A 247 13.71 11.60 -16.05
CA ALA A 247 14.01 12.11 -17.39
C ALA A 247 14.06 13.65 -17.48
N MET A 248 13.54 14.37 -16.47
CA MET A 248 13.74 15.82 -16.36
C MET A 248 15.22 16.22 -16.22
N ILE A 249 16.08 15.34 -15.67
CA ILE A 249 17.51 15.60 -15.47
C ILE A 249 18.24 15.71 -16.82
N PRO A 250 18.23 14.68 -17.69
CA PRO A 250 18.86 14.79 -19.00
C PRO A 250 18.19 15.87 -19.87
N PHE A 251 16.88 16.11 -19.73
CA PHE A 251 16.22 17.24 -20.39
C PHE A 251 16.86 18.58 -20.00
N THR A 252 17.18 18.77 -18.72
CA THR A 252 17.83 20.00 -18.24
C THR A 252 19.21 20.18 -18.87
N TRP A 253 20.02 19.13 -18.89
CA TRP A 253 21.40 19.22 -19.39
C TRP A 253 21.49 19.35 -20.91
N ILE A 254 20.60 18.67 -21.64
CA ILE A 254 20.67 18.63 -23.10
C ILE A 254 19.91 19.80 -23.72
N ILE A 255 18.73 20.13 -23.19
CA ILE A 255 17.81 21.09 -23.81
C ILE A 255 17.93 22.47 -23.18
N MET A 256 17.97 22.57 -21.84
CA MET A 256 17.95 23.87 -21.15
C MET A 256 19.33 24.51 -20.98
N MET A 257 20.39 23.70 -20.84
CA MET A 257 21.74 24.20 -20.51
C MET A 257 22.26 25.28 -21.48
N PRO A 258 22.11 25.15 -22.81
CA PRO A 258 22.60 26.19 -23.74
C PRO A 258 21.98 27.57 -23.49
N THR A 259 20.69 27.63 -23.12
CA THR A 259 20.00 28.89 -22.79
C THR A 259 20.38 29.39 -21.40
N ASN A 260 20.59 28.47 -20.44
CA ASN A 260 21.12 28.84 -19.13
C ASN A 260 22.50 29.50 -19.27
N ASP A 261 23.40 28.93 -20.06
CA ASP A 261 24.77 29.43 -20.23
C ASP A 261 24.78 30.84 -20.84
N LYS A 262 23.90 31.09 -21.83
CA LYS A 262 23.70 32.44 -22.39
C LYS A 262 23.22 33.43 -21.34
N LEU A 263 22.21 33.06 -20.55
CA LEU A 263 21.66 33.93 -19.51
C LEU A 263 22.67 34.20 -18.37
N PHE A 264 23.50 33.22 -18.02
CA PHE A 264 24.60 33.41 -17.07
C PHE A 264 25.71 34.30 -17.63
N ALA A 265 26.06 34.18 -18.90
CA ALA A 265 27.03 35.09 -19.53
C ALA A 265 26.53 36.54 -19.48
N LEU A 266 25.25 36.76 -19.81
CA LEU A 266 24.62 38.08 -19.73
C LEU A 266 24.53 38.59 -18.28
N GLU A 267 24.30 37.72 -17.30
CA GLU A 267 24.30 38.12 -15.89
C GLU A 267 25.70 38.53 -15.40
N ALA A 268 26.75 37.84 -15.84
CA ALA A 268 28.12 38.22 -15.55
C ALA A 268 28.47 39.59 -16.17
N GLU A 269 28.03 39.87 -17.41
CA GLU A 269 28.19 41.17 -18.04
C GLU A 269 27.43 42.28 -17.28
N ALA A 270 26.22 41.99 -16.80
CA ALA A 270 25.41 42.88 -15.99
C ALA A 270 26.11 43.22 -14.65
N GLN A 271 26.64 42.21 -13.96
CA GLN A 271 27.37 42.41 -12.70
C GLN A 271 28.63 43.26 -12.87
N ALA A 272 29.32 43.13 -14.01
CA ALA A 272 30.51 43.92 -14.31
C ALA A 272 30.18 45.30 -14.93
N GLY A 273 28.90 45.65 -15.09
CA GLY A 273 28.44 46.98 -15.53
C GLY A 273 28.69 47.28 -17.02
N HIS A 274 28.82 46.24 -17.85
CA HIS A 274 29.13 46.37 -19.27
C HIS A 274 28.16 45.60 -20.18
N LEU A 275 26.98 45.25 -19.67
CA LEU A 275 25.95 44.60 -20.47
C LEU A 275 25.54 45.48 -21.66
N THR A 276 25.72 44.94 -22.86
CA THR A 276 25.35 45.61 -24.11
C THR A 276 24.06 45.07 -24.73
N ALA A 277 23.55 43.95 -24.21
CA ALA A 277 22.34 43.32 -24.71
C ALA A 277 21.08 44.17 -24.44
N SER A 278 20.16 44.18 -25.41
CA SER A 278 18.88 44.87 -25.23
C SER A 278 17.97 44.10 -24.27
N LEU A 279 17.07 44.82 -23.59
CA LEU A 279 16.04 44.21 -22.76
C LEU A 279 15.16 43.22 -23.54
N GLU A 280 14.85 43.52 -24.80
CA GLU A 280 14.08 42.65 -25.69
C GLU A 280 14.80 41.31 -25.91
N HIS A 281 16.12 41.34 -26.11
CA HIS A 281 16.93 40.12 -26.27
C HIS A 281 16.89 39.25 -25.00
N VAL A 282 17.07 39.86 -23.82
CA VAL A 282 17.01 39.14 -22.54
C VAL A 282 15.61 38.57 -22.29
N ARG A 283 14.55 39.33 -22.59
CA ARG A 283 13.15 38.87 -22.47
C ARG A 283 12.87 37.66 -23.36
N ALA A 284 13.37 37.64 -24.59
CA ALA A 284 13.23 36.50 -25.48
C ALA A 284 13.88 35.24 -24.90
N LEU A 285 15.10 35.35 -24.38
CA LEU A 285 15.81 34.23 -23.75
C LEU A 285 15.10 33.73 -22.48
N VAL A 286 14.63 34.64 -21.62
CA VAL A 286 13.89 34.25 -20.40
C VAL A 286 12.55 33.60 -20.75
N THR A 287 11.88 34.06 -21.81
CA THR A 287 10.63 33.46 -22.30
C THR A 287 10.87 32.05 -22.86
N GLU A 288 11.92 31.88 -23.68
CA GLU A 288 12.34 30.58 -24.20
C GLU A 288 12.68 29.62 -23.05
N TRP A 289 13.46 30.09 -22.08
CA TRP A 289 13.76 29.34 -20.87
C TRP A 289 12.50 28.93 -20.12
N ASN A 290 11.51 29.83 -19.99
CA ASN A 290 10.28 29.56 -19.29
C ASN A 290 9.48 28.42 -19.94
N LEU A 291 9.38 28.42 -21.27
CA LEU A 291 8.68 27.35 -22.01
C LEU A 291 9.33 25.98 -21.78
N MET A 292 10.66 25.92 -21.82
CA MET A 292 11.38 24.68 -21.53
C MET A 292 11.22 24.27 -20.06
N HIS A 293 11.23 25.22 -19.13
CA HIS A 293 11.03 24.95 -17.71
C HIS A 293 9.60 24.44 -17.42
N MET A 294 8.58 24.98 -18.09
CA MET A 294 7.21 24.47 -18.02
C MET A 294 7.14 23.02 -18.50
N LEU A 295 7.75 22.72 -19.65
CA LEU A 295 7.81 21.36 -20.17
C LEU A 295 8.53 20.42 -19.19
N ARG A 296 9.69 20.82 -18.65
CA ARG A 296 10.42 20.08 -17.62
C ARG A 296 9.56 19.81 -16.38
N SER A 297 8.75 20.77 -15.95
CA SER A 297 7.88 20.68 -14.78
C SER A 297 6.76 19.66 -14.93
N SER A 298 6.45 19.23 -16.16
CA SER A 298 5.42 18.22 -16.44
C SER A 298 5.88 16.78 -16.17
N PHE A 299 7.19 16.52 -16.14
CA PHE A 299 7.74 15.16 -16.00
C PHE A 299 7.36 14.50 -14.66
N PRO A 300 7.49 15.17 -13.48
CA PRO A 300 7.03 14.59 -12.21
C PRO A 300 5.52 14.35 -12.18
N LEU A 301 4.72 15.23 -12.80
CA LEU A 301 3.27 15.07 -12.89
C LEU A 301 2.90 13.87 -13.77
N ALA A 302 3.54 13.73 -14.93
CA ALA A 302 3.34 12.58 -15.81
C ALA A 302 3.72 11.27 -15.12
N GLY A 303 4.84 11.23 -14.39
CA GLY A 303 5.24 10.09 -13.58
C GLY A 303 4.19 9.73 -12.53
N ALA A 304 3.68 10.72 -11.80
CA ALA A 304 2.64 10.52 -10.79
C ALA A 304 1.33 9.98 -11.37
N LEU A 305 0.88 10.50 -12.52
CA LEU A 305 -0.31 10.03 -13.23
C LEU A 305 -0.15 8.59 -13.75
N ILE A 306 1.04 8.23 -14.26
CA ILE A 306 1.33 6.86 -14.69
C ILE A 306 1.23 5.89 -13.50
N GLY A 307 1.81 6.25 -12.35
CA GLY A 307 1.71 5.45 -11.13
C GLY A 307 0.25 5.27 -10.67
N PHE A 308 -0.55 6.33 -10.72
CA PHE A 308 -1.96 6.29 -10.33
C PHE A 308 -2.84 5.47 -11.28
N LEU A 309 -2.76 5.72 -12.59
CA LEU A 309 -3.62 5.08 -13.59
C LEU A 309 -3.39 3.58 -13.73
N MET A 310 -2.17 3.13 -13.47
CA MET A 310 -1.86 1.70 -13.51
C MET A 310 -2.30 0.98 -12.23
N HIS A 311 -2.26 1.66 -11.09
CA HIS A 311 -2.75 1.14 -9.81
C HIS A 311 -4.28 0.93 -9.82
N THR A 312 -5.04 1.84 -10.44
CA THR A 312 -6.52 1.78 -10.50
C THR A 312 -7.10 0.83 -11.55
N ARG A 313 -6.26 0.21 -12.40
CA ARG A 313 -6.68 -0.75 -13.42
C ARG A 313 -6.92 -2.18 -12.89
N LYS A 314 -6.91 -2.38 -11.57
CA LYS A 314 -7.17 -3.65 -10.88
C LYS A 314 -8.46 -3.58 -10.10
#